data_AF-A0A2X3GYM5-F1
#
_entry.id   AF-A0A2X3GYM5-F1
#
_cell.length_a   1.000
_cell.length_b   1.000
_cell.length_c   1.000
_cell.angle_alpha   90.00
_cell.angle_beta   90.00
_cell.angle_gamma   90.00
#
_symmetry.space_group_name_H-M   'P 1'
#
loop_
_entity.id
_entity.type
_entity.pdbx_description
1 polymer ?
#
loop_
_entity_poly.entity_id
_entity_poly.type
_entity_poly.pdbx_seq_one_letter_code
_entity_poly.pdbx_strand_id
1 'polypeptide(L)'
;MPADAVIMAFGFHPHRMPLAGSGRGGGLDSQGRIKAGVESRYRYQTSQEKIFAGGDAVRGADLVVTAMAEGRHAAQGILDYLARKTTPLH
;
A
#
# COMPACT_ATOMS: atom_id res chain seq x y z
N MET A 1 24.26 27.37 -18.19
CA MET A 1 25.34 26.60 -18.87
C MET A 1 24.71 25.92 -20.08
N PRO A 2 25.34 25.90 -21.26
CA PRO A 2 24.83 25.17 -22.42
C PRO A 2 24.87 23.64 -22.16
N ALA A 3 23.88 22.91 -22.69
CA ALA A 3 23.75 21.46 -22.53
C ALA A 3 23.13 20.83 -23.79
N ASP A 4 23.62 19.66 -24.20
CA ASP A 4 23.11 18.89 -25.35
C ASP A 4 21.90 18.01 -24.99
N ALA A 5 21.79 17.64 -23.71
CA ALA A 5 20.65 16.91 -23.17
C ALA A 5 20.47 17.23 -21.68
N VAL A 6 19.21 17.23 -21.25
CA VAL A 6 18.83 17.41 -19.84
C VAL A 6 17.93 16.25 -19.44
N ILE A 7 18.31 15.55 -18.36
CA ILE A 7 17.50 14.49 -17.75
C ILE A 7 16.94 15.03 -16.44
N MET A 8 15.61 15.03 -16.33
CA MET A 8 14.92 15.37 -15.09
C MET A 8 14.68 14.09 -14.28
N ALA A 9 15.28 14.02 -13.09
CA ALA A 9 15.21 12.84 -12.20
C ALA A 9 14.74 13.23 -10.80
N PHE A 10 13.64 13.99 -10.70
CA PHE A 10 13.07 14.46 -9.42
C PHE A 10 12.35 13.36 -8.61
N GLY A 11 12.35 12.12 -9.09
CA GLY A 11 11.60 11.01 -8.50
C GLY A 11 10.10 11.07 -8.85
N PHE A 12 9.30 10.34 -8.08
CA PHE A 12 7.88 10.13 -8.35
C PHE A 12 7.04 10.47 -7.12
N HIS A 13 5.84 10.99 -7.36
CA HIS A 13 4.82 11.15 -6.33
C HIS A 13 3.73 10.09 -6.51
N PRO A 14 3.08 9.63 -5.42
CA PRO A 14 1.94 8.74 -5.54
C PRO A 14 0.87 9.36 -6.43
N HIS A 15 0.47 8.65 -7.48
CA HIS A 15 -0.63 9.08 -8.32
C HIS A 15 -1.95 8.92 -7.54
N ARG A 16 -2.94 9.79 -7.78
CA ARG A 16 -4.27 9.64 -7.18
C ARG A 16 -4.94 8.39 -7.74
N MET A 17 -4.93 7.32 -6.96
CA MET A 17 -5.59 6.07 -7.34
C MET A 17 -7.10 6.23 -7.13
N PRO A 18 -7.98 5.86 -8.09
CA PRO A 18 -9.43 5.99 -7.93
C PRO A 18 -9.98 5.30 -6.69
N LEU A 19 -9.37 4.17 -6.31
CA LEU A 19 -9.71 3.44 -5.09
C LEU A 19 -9.42 4.30 -3.84
N ALA A 20 -8.26 4.94 -3.76
CA ALA A 20 -7.89 5.79 -2.62
C ALA A 20 -8.65 7.13 -2.60
N GLY A 21 -8.89 7.73 -3.78
CA GLY A 21 -9.61 9.00 -3.92
C GLY A 21 -11.11 8.91 -3.65
N SER A 22 -11.71 7.72 -3.79
CA SER A 22 -13.14 7.50 -3.52
C SER A 22 -13.46 7.23 -2.03
N GLY A 23 -12.47 7.29 -1.14
CA GLY A 23 -12.60 6.91 0.28
C GLY A 23 -12.78 5.40 0.51
N ARG A 24 -12.90 4.62 -0.58
CA ARG A 24 -13.04 3.16 -0.55
C ARG A 24 -11.74 2.42 -0.35
N GLY A 25 -10.59 3.02 -0.66
CA GLY A 25 -9.25 2.41 -0.54
C GLY A 25 -8.58 2.64 0.81
N GLY A 26 -9.29 3.25 1.76
CA GLY A 26 -8.73 3.69 3.03
C GLY A 26 -8.17 5.12 2.99
N GLY A 27 -7.76 5.64 4.15
CA GLY A 27 -7.20 6.98 4.26
C GLY A 27 -5.83 7.11 3.58
N LEU A 28 -5.50 8.31 3.13
CA LEU A 28 -4.16 8.67 2.64
C LEU A 28 -3.38 9.41 3.73
N ASP A 29 -2.05 9.34 3.67
CA ASP A 29 -1.16 10.22 4.44
C ASP A 29 -0.92 11.57 3.75
N SER A 30 -0.11 12.43 4.37
CA SER A 30 0.19 13.77 3.85
C SER A 30 0.96 13.76 2.53
N GLN A 31 1.58 12.63 2.16
CA GLN A 31 2.30 12.44 0.90
C GLN A 31 1.46 11.72 -0.17
N GLY A 32 0.19 11.42 0.13
CA GLY A 32 -0.72 10.73 -0.79
C GLY A 32 -0.56 9.22 -0.85
N ARG A 33 0.15 8.62 0.12
CA ARG A 33 0.31 7.15 0.24
C ARG A 33 -0.82 6.53 1.04
N ILE A 34 -1.14 5.27 0.75
CA ILE A 34 -2.20 4.52 1.43
C ILE A 34 -1.77 4.24 2.87
N LYS A 35 -2.64 4.56 3.84
CA LYS A 35 -2.45 4.20 5.24
C LYS A 35 -2.75 2.72 5.45
N ALA A 36 -1.70 1.91 5.50
CA ALA A 36 -1.76 0.47 5.75
C ALA A 36 -0.47 0.02 6.46
N GLY A 37 -0.44 0.09 7.79
CA GLY A 37 0.77 -0.19 8.56
C GLY A 37 0.97 -1.68 8.85
N VAL A 38 2.22 -2.05 9.16
CA VAL A 38 2.54 -3.38 9.70
C VAL A 38 1.84 -3.65 11.05
N GLU A 39 1.58 -2.59 11.82
CA GLU A 39 0.91 -2.62 13.12
C GLU A 39 -0.63 -2.55 13.03
N SER A 40 -1.20 -2.58 11.82
CA SER A 40 -2.66 -2.69 11.65
C SER A 40 -3.19 -3.99 12.26
N ARG A 41 -4.49 -4.01 12.63
CA ARG A 41 -5.17 -5.19 13.22
C ARG A 41 -4.85 -6.50 12.48
N TYR A 42 -4.92 -6.45 11.16
CA TYR A 42 -4.24 -7.40 10.29
C TYR A 42 -3.15 -6.63 9.54
N ARG A 43 -1.98 -7.24 9.40
CA ARG A 43 -0.81 -6.62 8.79
C ARG A 43 -1.18 -5.98 7.45
N TYR A 44 -0.80 -4.71 7.27
CA TYR A 44 -1.02 -3.96 6.03
C TYR A 44 -2.49 -3.81 5.60
N GLN A 45 -3.42 -3.97 6.56
CA GLN A 45 -4.82 -3.65 6.37
C GLN A 45 -5.01 -2.12 6.41
N THR A 46 -5.84 -1.62 5.50
CA THR A 46 -6.28 -0.22 5.51
C THR A 46 -7.40 -0.02 6.54
N SER A 47 -7.94 1.19 6.65
CA SER A 47 -9.16 1.44 7.45
C SER A 47 -10.41 0.72 6.89
N GLN A 48 -10.34 0.18 5.67
CA GLN A 48 -11.40 -0.59 5.04
C GLN A 48 -11.13 -2.08 5.22
N GLU A 49 -12.04 -2.79 5.90
CA GLU A 49 -11.79 -4.14 6.43
C GLU A 49 -11.32 -5.16 5.38
N LYS A 50 -11.77 -5.02 4.13
CA LYS A 50 -11.47 -5.97 3.04
C LYS A 50 -10.31 -5.51 2.14
N ILE A 51 -9.60 -4.45 2.48
CA ILE A 51 -8.60 -3.81 1.61
C ILE A 51 -7.26 -3.71 2.33
N PHE A 52 -6.23 -4.18 1.62
CA PHE A 52 -4.86 -4.26 2.07
C PHE A 52 -3.95 -3.59 1.03
N ALA A 53 -2.81 -3.07 1.47
CA ALA A 53 -1.84 -2.41 0.59
C ALA A 53 -0.42 -2.58 1.14
N GLY A 54 0.58 -2.69 0.27
CA GLY A 54 1.99 -2.76 0.65
C GLY A 54 2.90 -2.23 -0.46
N GLY A 55 4.20 -2.13 -0.18
CA GLY A 55 5.20 -1.59 -1.12
C GLY A 55 5.13 -0.07 -1.22
N ASP A 56 5.59 0.47 -2.35
CA ASP A 56 5.73 1.92 -2.57
C ASP A 56 4.42 2.70 -2.39
N ALA A 57 3.27 2.04 -2.59
CA ALA A 57 1.96 2.66 -2.36
C ALA A 57 1.71 3.02 -0.88
N VAL A 58 2.40 2.37 0.05
CA VAL A 58 2.32 2.59 1.50
C VAL A 58 3.56 3.31 2.01
N ARG A 59 4.74 2.87 1.58
CA ARG A 59 6.03 3.36 2.07
C ARG A 59 6.59 4.54 1.28
N GLY A 60 6.29 4.64 0.00
CA GLY A 60 7.02 5.48 -0.95
C GLY A 60 8.20 4.72 -1.57
N ALA A 61 8.89 5.35 -2.53
CA ALA A 61 9.94 4.73 -3.32
C ALA A 61 11.05 4.12 -2.45
N ASP A 62 11.28 2.82 -2.62
CA ASP A 62 12.29 2.02 -1.91
C ASP A 62 12.82 0.90 -2.85
N LEU A 63 13.68 0.03 -2.33
CA LEU A 63 14.18 -1.13 -3.04
C LEU A 63 13.06 -2.15 -3.32
N VAL A 64 13.14 -2.79 -4.49
CA VAL A 64 12.19 -3.84 -4.91
C VAL A 64 12.07 -4.97 -3.88
N VAL A 65 13.18 -5.37 -3.26
CA VAL A 65 13.18 -6.43 -2.23
C VAL A 65 12.30 -6.06 -1.03
N THR A 66 12.26 -4.77 -0.70
CA THR A 66 11.47 -4.29 0.41
C THR A 66 10.00 -4.30 0.05
N ALA A 67 9.64 -3.80 -1.13
CA ALA A 67 8.28 -3.88 -1.65
C ALA A 67 7.78 -5.34 -1.72
N MET A 68 8.64 -6.29 -2.10
CA MET A 68 8.32 -7.72 -2.09
C MET A 68 8.05 -8.25 -0.68
N ALA A 69 8.87 -7.88 0.30
CA ALA A 69 8.67 -8.28 1.69
C ALA A 69 7.34 -7.75 2.25
N GLU A 70 7.02 -6.49 1.98
CA GLU A 70 5.74 -5.89 2.37
C GLU A 70 4.54 -6.55 1.69
N GLY A 71 4.68 -6.92 0.41
CA GLY A 71 3.66 -7.70 -0.30
C GLY A 71 3.38 -9.05 0.36
N ARG A 72 4.43 -9.75 0.82
CA ARG A 72 4.27 -11.01 1.58
C ARG A 72 3.59 -10.79 2.92
N HIS A 73 3.93 -9.72 3.63
CA HIS A 73 3.28 -9.39 4.89
C HIS A 73 1.79 -9.02 4.71
N ALA A 74 1.45 -8.30 3.63
CA ALA A 74 0.07 -8.00 3.29
C ALA A 74 -0.71 -9.29 2.94
N ALA A 75 -0.10 -10.21 2.19
CA ALA A 75 -0.68 -11.52 1.93
C ALA A 75 -0.95 -12.31 3.22
N GLN A 76 -0.01 -12.29 4.18
CA GLN A 76 -0.23 -12.91 5.49
C GLN A 76 -1.41 -12.25 6.24
N GLY A 77 -1.50 -10.92 6.24
CA GLY A 77 -2.62 -10.20 6.85
C GLY A 77 -3.98 -10.56 6.23
N ILE A 78 -4.02 -10.78 4.91
CA ILE A 78 -5.22 -11.26 4.20
C ILE A 78 -5.60 -12.67 4.68
N LEU A 79 -4.63 -13.58 4.79
CA LEU A 79 -4.87 -14.95 5.28
C LEU A 79 -5.42 -14.94 6.71
N ASP A 80 -4.81 -14.17 7.61
CA ASP A 80 -5.24 -14.05 9.01
C ASP A 80 -6.67 -13.50 9.13
N TYR A 81 -7.02 -12.55 8.26
CA TYR A 81 -8.36 -12.00 8.17
C TYR A 81 -9.40 -13.03 7.70
N LEU A 82 -9.08 -13.79 6.65
CA LEU A 82 -9.98 -14.81 6.09
C LEU A 82 -10.14 -16.02 7.02
N ALA A 83 -9.09 -16.43 7.72
CA ALA A 83 -9.12 -17.51 8.70
C ALA A 83 -10.08 -17.24 9.87
N ARG A 84 -10.32 -15.97 10.20
CA ARG A 84 -11.33 -15.57 11.22
C ARG A 84 -12.75 -15.47 10.68
N LYS A 85 -12.95 -15.35 9.36
CA LYS A 85 -14.28 -15.24 8.73
C LYS A 85 -14.85 -16.57 8.26
N THR A 86 -14.12 -17.69 8.42
CA THR A 86 -14.63 -19.03 8.16
C THR A 86 -15.57 -19.45 9.30
N THR A 87 -16.81 -18.95 9.27
CA THR A 87 -17.93 -19.55 10.02
C THR A 87 -18.14 -20.97 9.48
N PRO A 88 -18.31 -22.01 10.34
CA PRO A 88 -18.60 -23.36 9.86
C PRO A 88 -19.88 -23.36 9.02
N LEU A 89 -19.87 -24.09 7.91
CA LEU A 89 -21.07 -24.38 7.12
C LEU A 89 -22.04 -25.17 8.02
N HIS A 90 -23.20 -24.57 8.32
CA HIS A 90 -24.40 -25.28 8.77
C HIS A 90 -25.12 -25.89 7.58
#